data_AF-A0A397TF45-F1
#
_entry.id   AF-A0A397TF45-F1
#
_cell.length_a   1.000
_cell.length_b   1.000
_cell.length_c   1.000
_cell.angle_alpha   90.00
_cell.angle_beta   90.00
_cell.angle_gamma   90.00
#
_symmetry.space_group_name_H-M   'P 1'
#
loop_
_entity.id
_entity.type
_entity.pdbx_description
1 polymer ?
#
loop_
_entity_poly.entity_id
_entity_poly.type
_entity_poly.pdbx_seq_one_letter_code
_entity_poly.pdbx_strand_id
1 'polypeptide(L)'
;MVILLFLFPKYILRSFIMASTLKQLEQTKILFIIIILLGIGYLTFEVRLCLWKPKLYFTDPWKMFDVGALVLPIITSMYWLVNGKPPLWIIAFSNLFLYFKFLLFFRVFKSFGVYFVLIIGVVKRVLVFWVILSFIIFGFTHAFFIMLRPTKDDKENDPWNLATKYNSINSNGTINPNLTLIQQPNSNTNMFSWFPTSILAMYLLLTGDSGYLSSWTYREAPIMTILLVLFTSFTTIYLMNLFIGSFIGVAIEDYGKNEAFLLQKAKKKIKNIFQIGCNYYDIPADEVRRLINAIDNNQTEFSSPSPIISKKLRYLLKISEPIGSIDELKQLKEEFKQLKEELKQRQIRDESKQQENGDEFRQQISGFSQ
;
A
#
# COMPACT_ATOMS: atom_id res chain seq x y z
N MET A 1 -5.73 18.63 -21.58
CA MET A 1 -4.54 17.90 -21.07
C MET A 1 -4.90 16.67 -20.21
N VAL A 2 -5.83 16.79 -19.24
CA VAL A 2 -6.28 15.67 -18.40
C VAL A 2 -6.84 14.51 -19.24
N ILE A 3 -7.67 14.77 -20.25
CA ILE A 3 -8.24 13.72 -21.13
C ILE A 3 -7.15 12.96 -21.92
N LEU A 4 -6.06 13.62 -22.34
CA LEU A 4 -4.97 12.97 -23.07
C LEU A 4 -4.24 11.95 -22.19
N LEU A 5 -3.94 12.31 -20.94
CA LEU A 5 -3.35 11.43 -19.92
C LEU A 5 -4.20 10.19 -19.64
N PHE A 6 -5.52 10.27 -19.87
CA PHE A 6 -6.47 9.17 -19.65
C PHE A 6 -6.50 8.19 -20.84
N LEU A 7 -6.16 8.68 -22.03
CA LEU A 7 -6.23 7.89 -23.26
C LEU A 7 -4.95 7.09 -23.53
N PHE A 8 -3.77 7.63 -23.21
CA PHE A 8 -2.49 6.98 -23.50
C PHE A 8 -2.34 5.56 -22.92
N PRO A 9 -2.59 5.31 -21.62
CA PRO A 9 -2.42 3.97 -21.05
C PRO A 9 -3.39 2.95 -21.64
N LYS A 10 -4.60 3.39 -22.01
CA LYS A 10 -5.61 2.54 -22.68
C LYS A 10 -5.15 2.12 -24.07
N TYR A 11 -4.58 3.05 -24.84
CA TYR A 11 -4.04 2.74 -26.17
C TYR A 11 -2.82 1.83 -26.08
N ILE A 12 -1.91 2.06 -25.12
CA ILE A 12 -0.75 1.19 -24.88
C ILE A 12 -1.22 -0.23 -24.50
N LEU A 13 -2.19 -0.36 -23.59
CA LEU A 13 -2.77 -1.65 -23.21
C LEU A 13 -3.36 -2.37 -24.43
N ARG A 14 -4.23 -1.71 -25.19
CA ARG A 14 -4.88 -2.31 -26.36
C ARG A 14 -3.85 -2.76 -27.40
N SER A 15 -2.89 -1.90 -27.72
CA SER A 15 -1.84 -2.20 -28.71
C SER A 15 -0.95 -3.35 -28.25
N PHE A 16 -0.57 -3.42 -26.97
CA PHE A 16 0.31 -4.46 -26.45
C PHE A 16 -0.39 -5.82 -26.34
N ILE A 17 -1.67 -5.85 -25.97
CA ILE A 17 -2.50 -7.08 -26.03
C ILE A 17 -2.61 -7.56 -27.47
N MET A 18 -2.94 -6.67 -28.39
CA MET A 18 -3.07 -7.01 -29.81
C MET A 18 -1.73 -7.52 -30.37
N ALA A 19 -0.62 -6.87 -30.03
CA ALA A 19 0.71 -7.28 -30.47
C ALA A 19 1.18 -8.62 -29.86
N SER A 20 0.83 -8.91 -28.61
CA SER A 20 1.22 -10.18 -27.95
C SER A 20 0.37 -11.38 -28.38
N THR A 21 -0.84 -11.15 -28.88
CA THR A 21 -1.78 -12.19 -29.31
C THR A 21 -1.76 -12.45 -30.82
N LEU A 22 -1.47 -11.45 -31.66
CA LEU A 22 -1.40 -11.64 -33.11
C LEU A 22 -0.16 -12.46 -33.52
N LYS A 23 -0.37 -13.45 -34.38
CA LYS A 23 0.71 -14.21 -35.04
C LYS A 23 1.37 -13.45 -36.21
N GLN A 24 0.78 -12.34 -36.66
CA GLN A 24 1.20 -11.68 -37.90
C GLN A 24 2.33 -10.67 -37.68
N LEU A 25 3.54 -11.04 -38.13
CA LEU A 25 4.80 -10.35 -37.81
C LEU A 25 4.84 -8.88 -38.24
N GLU A 26 4.34 -8.55 -39.44
CA GLU A 26 4.39 -7.18 -39.98
C GLU A 26 3.52 -6.18 -39.19
N GLN A 27 2.29 -6.55 -38.85
CA GLN A 27 1.40 -5.70 -38.05
C GLN A 27 1.90 -5.58 -36.60
N THR A 28 2.53 -6.62 -36.05
CA THR A 28 3.08 -6.58 -34.68
C THR A 28 4.25 -5.60 -34.55
N LYS A 29 5.14 -5.51 -35.56
CA LYS A 29 6.26 -4.54 -35.56
C LYS A 29 5.76 -3.09 -35.46
N ILE A 30 4.74 -2.73 -36.25
CA ILE A 30 4.15 -1.38 -36.24
C ILE A 30 3.54 -1.09 -34.87
N LEU A 31 2.82 -2.05 -34.27
CA LEU A 31 2.25 -1.89 -32.93
C LEU A 31 3.32 -1.68 -31.86
N PHE A 32 4.45 -2.39 -31.91
CA PHE A 32 5.58 -2.17 -30.99
C PHE A 32 6.20 -0.80 -31.12
N ILE A 33 6.36 -0.29 -32.36
CA ILE A 33 6.84 1.07 -32.60
C ILE A 33 5.89 2.10 -31.98
N ILE A 34 4.57 1.93 -32.17
CA ILE A 34 3.56 2.80 -31.57
C ILE A 34 3.64 2.76 -30.03
N ILE A 35 3.81 1.57 -29.44
CA ILE A 35 3.93 1.40 -27.98
C ILE A 35 5.16 2.13 -27.45
N ILE A 36 6.31 2.02 -28.13
CA ILE A 36 7.55 2.70 -27.74
C ILE A 36 7.37 4.22 -27.84
N LEU A 37 6.81 4.74 -28.93
CA LEU A 37 6.58 6.17 -29.12
C LEU A 37 5.64 6.75 -28.05
N LEU A 38 4.49 6.10 -27.82
CA LEU A 38 3.54 6.54 -26.78
C LEU A 38 4.13 6.40 -25.37
N GLY A 39 4.91 5.35 -25.13
CA GLY A 39 5.59 5.08 -23.87
C GLY A 39 6.64 6.13 -23.53
N ILE A 40 7.51 6.49 -24.48
CA ILE A 40 8.52 7.55 -24.32
C ILE A 40 7.85 8.90 -24.09
N GLY A 41 6.76 9.19 -24.82
CA GLY A 41 5.96 10.40 -24.62
C GLY A 41 5.46 10.51 -23.18
N TYR A 42 4.87 9.43 -22.65
CA TYR A 42 4.40 9.38 -21.25
C TYR A 42 5.56 9.52 -20.25
N LEU A 43 6.67 8.81 -20.47
CA LEU A 43 7.83 8.82 -19.58
C LEU A 43 8.45 10.22 -19.48
N THR A 44 8.44 10.99 -20.58
CA THR A 44 8.89 12.39 -20.57
C THR A 44 8.07 13.26 -19.62
N PHE A 45 6.75 13.06 -19.53
CA PHE A 45 5.90 13.76 -18.56
C PHE A 45 6.25 13.36 -17.12
N GLU A 46 6.44 12.08 -16.85
CA GLU A 46 6.79 11.59 -15.51
C GLU A 46 8.19 12.05 -15.05
N VAL A 47 9.18 12.09 -15.95
CA VAL A 47 10.52 12.60 -15.64
C VAL A 47 10.47 14.08 -15.25
N ARG A 48 9.67 14.91 -15.95
CA ARG A 48 9.46 16.31 -15.56
C ARG A 48 8.84 16.42 -14.16
N LEU A 49 7.90 15.54 -13.83
CA LEU A 49 7.26 15.49 -12.51
C LEU A 49 8.22 15.04 -11.41
N CYS A 50 9.13 14.12 -11.73
CA CYS A 50 10.18 13.64 -10.84
C CYS A 50 11.22 14.73 -10.53
N LEU A 51 11.67 15.48 -11.56
CA LEU A 51 12.65 16.56 -11.40
C LEU A 51 12.11 17.73 -10.57
N TRP A 52 10.82 18.05 -10.66
CA TRP A 52 10.23 19.16 -9.89
C TRP A 52 10.19 18.86 -8.38
N LYS A 53 9.78 17.65 -7.98
CA LYS A 53 9.66 17.26 -6.55
C LYS A 53 10.14 15.83 -6.29
N PRO A 54 11.46 15.58 -6.25
CA PRO A 54 12.00 14.23 -6.15
C PRO A 54 11.62 13.54 -4.83
N LYS A 55 11.73 14.22 -3.68
CA LYS A 55 11.39 13.65 -2.37
C LYS A 55 9.92 13.23 -2.26
N LEU A 56 8.99 13.98 -2.86
CA LEU A 56 7.56 13.65 -2.87
C LEU A 56 7.21 12.57 -3.90
N TYR A 57 8.07 12.40 -4.91
CA TYR A 57 7.87 11.43 -5.97
C TYR A 57 8.17 10.00 -5.48
N PHE A 58 9.32 9.79 -4.84
CA PHE A 58 9.75 8.47 -4.36
C PHE A 58 9.03 8.00 -3.09
N THR A 59 8.30 8.87 -2.41
CA THR A 59 7.49 8.51 -1.22
C THR A 59 6.10 8.00 -1.58
N ASP A 60 5.64 8.17 -2.82
CA ASP A 60 4.30 7.75 -3.26
C ASP A 60 4.39 6.41 -4.01
N PRO A 61 4.01 5.27 -3.39
CA PRO A 61 4.16 3.94 -3.99
C PRO A 61 3.37 3.80 -5.30
N TRP A 62 2.29 4.57 -5.46
CA TRP A 62 1.49 4.56 -6.68
C TRP A 62 2.26 5.09 -7.88
N LYS A 63 3.08 6.12 -7.70
CA LYS A 63 3.87 6.71 -8.79
C LYS A 63 4.97 5.76 -9.26
N MET A 64 5.60 5.05 -8.32
CA MET A 64 6.59 4.03 -8.64
C MET A 64 5.97 2.87 -9.41
N PHE A 65 4.82 2.37 -8.94
CA PHE A 65 4.08 1.32 -9.64
C PHE A 65 3.63 1.78 -11.04
N ASP A 66 3.12 3.01 -11.14
CA ASP A 66 2.64 3.60 -12.39
C ASP A 66 3.74 3.67 -13.46
N VAL A 67 4.96 4.04 -13.08
CA VAL A 67 6.11 4.03 -14.00
C VAL A 67 6.56 2.61 -14.31
N GLY A 68 6.69 1.75 -13.30
CA GLY A 68 7.12 0.36 -13.49
C GLY A 68 6.22 -0.40 -14.49
N ALA A 69 4.90 -0.24 -14.36
CA ALA A 69 3.92 -0.88 -15.24
C ALA A 69 3.97 -0.39 -16.69
N LEU A 70 4.50 0.80 -16.96
CA LEU A 70 4.71 1.34 -18.31
C LEU A 70 6.09 1.00 -18.88
N VAL A 71 7.12 0.95 -18.04
CA VAL A 71 8.50 0.65 -18.46
C VAL A 71 8.64 -0.81 -18.91
N LEU A 72 8.03 -1.75 -18.20
CA LEU A 72 8.06 -3.19 -18.53
C LEU A 72 7.62 -3.50 -19.98
N PRO A 73 6.44 -3.04 -20.45
CA PRO A 73 6.01 -3.19 -21.83
C PRO A 73 6.93 -2.51 -22.86
N ILE A 74 7.54 -1.37 -22.52
CA ILE A 74 8.47 -0.67 -23.41
C ILE A 74 9.74 -1.51 -23.60
N ILE A 75 10.35 -1.99 -22.51
CA ILE A 75 11.53 -2.86 -22.55
C ILE A 75 11.20 -4.14 -23.32
N THR A 76 10.04 -4.74 -23.06
CA THR A 76 9.59 -5.96 -23.76
C THR A 76 9.46 -5.70 -25.26
N SER A 77 8.88 -4.56 -25.65
CA SER A 77 8.70 -4.18 -27.07
C SER A 77 10.03 -3.89 -27.76
N MET A 78 10.96 -3.20 -27.09
CA MET A 78 12.31 -2.94 -27.60
C MET A 78 13.08 -4.25 -27.79
N TYR A 79 13.05 -5.14 -26.79
CA TYR A 79 13.69 -6.44 -26.88
C TYR A 79 13.11 -7.27 -28.03
N TRP A 80 11.78 -7.25 -28.20
CA TRP A 80 11.10 -7.98 -29.27
C TRP A 80 11.53 -7.50 -30.66
N LEU A 81 11.72 -6.19 -30.83
CA LEU A 81 12.15 -5.60 -32.11
C LEU A 81 13.62 -5.90 -32.46
N VAL A 82 14.51 -5.93 -31.47
CA VAL A 82 15.97 -6.09 -31.71
C VAL A 82 16.39 -7.56 -31.73
N ASN A 83 15.96 -8.34 -30.73
CA ASN A 83 16.48 -9.69 -30.49
C ASN A 83 15.49 -10.80 -30.88
N GLY A 84 14.30 -10.43 -31.37
CA GLY A 84 13.22 -11.38 -31.65
C GLY A 84 12.39 -11.72 -30.41
N LYS A 85 11.61 -12.80 -30.45
CA LYS A 85 10.56 -13.07 -29.46
C LYS A 85 11.14 -13.23 -28.03
N PRO A 86 10.75 -12.38 -27.05
CA PRO A 86 11.19 -12.51 -25.68
C PRO A 86 10.64 -13.77 -25.01
N PRO A 87 11.24 -14.19 -23.89
CA PRO A 87 10.68 -15.23 -23.04
C PRO A 87 9.21 -14.96 -22.68
N LEU A 88 8.38 -16.01 -22.75
CA LEU A 88 6.94 -15.91 -22.56
C LEU A 88 6.55 -15.30 -21.21
N TRP A 89 7.34 -15.55 -20.16
CA TRP A 89 7.08 -15.01 -18.82
C TRP A 89 7.15 -13.47 -18.79
N ILE A 90 8.09 -12.84 -19.51
CA ILE A 90 8.21 -11.38 -19.57
C ILE A 90 6.97 -10.77 -20.24
N ILE A 91 6.49 -11.38 -21.32
CA ILE A 91 5.28 -10.95 -22.02
C ILE A 91 4.06 -11.04 -21.09
N ALA A 92 3.94 -12.14 -20.34
CA ALA A 92 2.86 -12.35 -19.39
C ALA A 92 2.86 -11.31 -18.26
N PHE A 93 4.02 -11.07 -17.64
CA PHE A 93 4.15 -10.06 -16.60
C PHE A 93 3.87 -8.64 -17.11
N SER A 94 4.38 -8.27 -18.30
CA SER A 94 4.10 -6.98 -18.92
C SER A 94 2.60 -6.77 -19.17
N ASN A 95 1.91 -7.80 -19.66
CA ASN A 95 0.44 -7.78 -19.82
C ASN A 95 -0.26 -7.59 -18.48
N LEU A 96 0.10 -8.37 -17.46
CA LEU A 96 -0.51 -8.30 -16.12
C LEU A 96 -0.34 -6.91 -15.49
N PHE A 97 0.85 -6.32 -15.57
CA PHE A 97 1.13 -5.00 -15.03
C PHE A 97 0.33 -3.91 -15.74
N LEU A 98 0.17 -4.00 -17.07
CA LEU A 98 -0.70 -3.09 -17.82
C LEU A 98 -2.16 -3.21 -17.39
N TYR A 99 -2.67 -4.42 -17.12
CA TYR A 99 -4.01 -4.61 -16.58
C TYR A 99 -4.17 -3.99 -15.18
N PHE A 100 -3.19 -4.17 -14.28
CA PHE A 100 -3.22 -3.50 -12.98
C PHE A 100 -3.18 -1.98 -13.11
N LYS A 101 -2.34 -1.43 -14.00
CA LYS A 101 -2.32 0.01 -14.29
C LYS A 101 -3.69 0.50 -14.79
N PHE A 102 -4.33 -0.28 -15.67
CA PHE A 102 -5.69 0.00 -16.13
C PHE A 102 -6.72 -0.09 -15.00
N LEU A 103 -6.56 -1.03 -14.06
CA LEU A 103 -7.43 -1.10 -12.89
C LEU A 103 -7.29 0.15 -12.01
N LEU A 104 -6.07 0.63 -11.77
CA LEU A 104 -5.80 1.83 -10.96
C LEU A 104 -6.35 3.12 -11.55
N PHE A 105 -6.66 3.14 -12.85
CA PHE A 105 -7.39 4.23 -13.49
C PHE A 105 -8.78 4.43 -12.88
N PHE A 106 -9.47 3.35 -12.52
CA PHE A 106 -10.83 3.43 -11.98
C PHE A 106 -10.91 4.20 -10.65
N ARG A 107 -9.78 4.35 -9.95
CA ARG A 107 -9.65 5.16 -8.73
C ARG A 107 -10.11 6.62 -8.88
N VAL A 108 -10.20 7.15 -10.11
CA VAL A 108 -10.69 8.53 -10.35
C VAL A 108 -12.21 8.63 -10.31
N PHE A 109 -12.93 7.56 -10.68
CA PHE A 109 -14.39 7.56 -10.70
C PHE A 109 -14.97 7.38 -9.29
N LYS A 110 -16.09 8.04 -8.99
CA LYS A 110 -16.71 7.99 -7.65
C LYS A 110 -17.10 6.55 -7.27
N SER A 111 -17.77 5.82 -8.17
CA SER A 111 -18.27 4.47 -7.89
C SER A 111 -17.16 3.47 -7.55
N PHE A 112 -16.00 3.57 -8.20
CA PHE A 112 -14.87 2.67 -7.98
C PHE A 112 -13.89 3.20 -6.93
N GLY A 113 -13.70 4.52 -6.85
CA GLY A 113 -12.77 5.17 -5.95
C GLY A 113 -13.01 4.85 -4.48
N VAL A 114 -14.27 4.68 -4.06
CA VAL A 114 -14.62 4.25 -2.69
C VAL A 114 -13.98 2.91 -2.37
N TYR A 115 -14.10 1.92 -3.26
CA TYR A 115 -13.49 0.60 -3.08
C TYR A 115 -11.96 0.68 -3.00
N PHE A 116 -11.30 1.52 -3.82
CA PHE A 116 -9.86 1.71 -3.70
C PHE A 116 -9.45 2.27 -2.34
N VAL A 117 -10.19 3.26 -1.82
CA VAL A 117 -9.90 3.83 -0.50
C VAL A 117 -10.03 2.76 0.59
N LEU A 118 -11.07 1.94 0.53
CA LEU A 118 -11.28 0.82 1.45
C LEU A 118 -10.16 -0.21 1.36
N ILE A 119 -9.83 -0.68 0.15
CA ILE A 119 -8.76 -1.66 -0.06
C ILE A 119 -7.43 -1.14 0.50
N ILE A 120 -7.10 0.14 0.26
CA ILE A 120 -5.85 0.74 0.74
C ILE A 120 -5.87 0.92 2.27
N GLY A 121 -7.00 1.34 2.84
CA GLY A 121 -7.18 1.50 4.27
C GLY A 121 -7.04 0.18 5.03
N VAL A 122 -7.62 -0.88 4.47
CA VAL A 122 -7.48 -2.24 4.97
C VAL A 122 -6.04 -2.72 4.87
N VAL A 123 -5.40 -2.64 3.69
CA VAL A 123 -4.04 -3.18 3.47
C VAL A 123 -3.07 -2.66 4.54
N LYS A 124 -3.10 -1.36 4.86
CA LYS A 124 -2.23 -0.78 5.90
C LYS A 124 -2.39 -1.43 7.27
N ARG A 125 -3.63 -1.76 7.66
CA ARG A 125 -3.92 -2.39 8.96
C ARG A 125 -3.60 -3.88 8.94
N VAL A 126 -3.81 -4.56 7.82
CA VAL A 126 -3.53 -5.99 7.68
C VAL A 126 -2.02 -6.26 7.55
N LEU A 127 -1.17 -5.29 7.21
CA LEU A 127 0.28 -5.51 7.10
C LEU A 127 0.89 -6.16 8.35
N VAL A 128 0.48 -5.75 9.55
CA VAL A 128 0.95 -6.37 10.81
C VAL A 128 0.53 -7.84 10.90
N PHE A 129 -0.70 -8.15 10.49
CA PHE A 129 -1.20 -9.52 10.43
C PHE A 129 -0.39 -10.38 9.43
N TRP A 130 -0.07 -9.86 8.24
CA TRP A 130 0.77 -10.57 7.26
C TRP A 130 2.17 -10.89 7.79
N VAL A 131 2.77 -9.99 8.58
CA VAL A 131 4.07 -10.23 9.21
C VAL A 131 3.98 -11.38 10.21
N ILE A 132 2.97 -11.38 11.08
CA ILE A 132 2.75 -12.47 12.06
C ILE A 132 2.51 -13.80 11.33
N LEU A 133 1.61 -13.81 10.34
CA LEU A 133 1.31 -14.98 9.52
C LEU A 133 2.57 -15.53 8.84
N SER A 134 3.42 -14.66 8.30
CA SER A 134 4.68 -15.06 7.67
C SER A 134 5.60 -15.81 8.65
N PHE A 135 5.81 -15.30 9.87
CA PHE A 135 6.64 -15.99 10.87
C PHE A 135 6.10 -17.37 11.22
N ILE A 136 4.78 -17.50 11.34
CA ILE A 136 4.12 -18.78 11.63
C ILE A 136 4.34 -19.76 10.46
N ILE A 137 4.10 -19.34 9.22
CA ILE A 137 4.33 -20.17 8.03
C ILE A 137 5.79 -20.61 7.97
N PHE A 138 6.75 -19.71 8.19
CA PHE A 138 8.18 -20.07 8.19
C PHE A 138 8.53 -21.07 9.30
N GLY A 139 8.01 -20.88 10.52
CA GLY A 139 8.23 -21.80 11.63
C GLY A 139 7.72 -23.21 11.34
N PHE A 140 6.48 -23.33 10.87
CA PHE A 140 5.92 -24.63 10.48
C PHE A 140 6.61 -25.21 9.24
N THR A 141 6.98 -24.39 8.26
CA THR A 141 7.74 -24.85 7.10
C THR A 141 9.05 -25.51 7.53
N HIS A 142 9.79 -24.91 8.47
CA HIS A 142 11.01 -25.51 9.00
C HIS A 142 10.73 -26.84 9.70
N ALA A 143 9.68 -26.93 10.52
CA ALA A 143 9.30 -28.16 11.20
C ALA A 143 8.94 -29.29 10.22
N PHE A 144 8.06 -29.01 9.25
CA PHE A 144 7.68 -29.98 8.21
C PHE A 144 8.85 -30.34 7.31
N PHE A 145 9.70 -29.38 6.94
CA PHE A 145 10.89 -29.62 6.14
C PHE A 145 11.85 -30.59 6.83
N ILE A 146 12.13 -30.39 8.13
CA ILE A 146 13.01 -31.31 8.86
C ILE A 146 12.40 -32.71 8.96
N MET A 147 11.07 -32.79 9.16
CA MET A 147 10.36 -34.05 9.34
C MET A 147 10.18 -34.87 8.06
N LEU A 148 9.90 -34.20 6.92
CA LEU A 148 9.48 -34.83 5.66
C LEU A 148 10.55 -34.82 4.57
N ARG A 149 11.72 -34.25 4.85
CA ARG A 149 12.84 -34.26 3.91
C ARG A 149 13.44 -35.67 3.85
N PRO A 150 13.77 -36.18 2.64
CA PRO A 150 14.50 -37.43 2.50
C PRO A 150 15.90 -37.28 3.11
N THR A 151 16.24 -38.17 4.04
CA THR A 151 17.60 -38.30 4.58
C THR A 151 18.21 -39.62 4.15
N LYS A 152 19.53 -39.78 4.30
CA LYS A 152 20.19 -41.04 3.92
C LYS A 152 19.78 -42.21 4.82
N ASP A 153 19.42 -41.90 6.06
CA ASP A 153 19.10 -42.87 7.11
C ASP A 153 17.60 -43.18 7.15
N ASP A 154 16.76 -42.21 6.76
CA ASP A 154 15.31 -42.37 6.66
C ASP A 154 14.86 -42.54 5.20
N LYS A 155 14.59 -43.79 4.83
CA LYS A 155 14.09 -44.16 3.49
C LYS A 155 12.60 -43.88 3.33
N GLU A 156 11.84 -43.64 4.40
CA GLU A 156 10.39 -43.48 4.33
C GLU A 156 9.98 -42.28 3.47
N ASN A 157 10.76 -41.20 3.58
CA ASN A 157 10.53 -39.93 2.89
C ASN A 157 11.15 -39.86 1.46
N ASP A 158 11.75 -40.95 0.97
CA ASP A 158 12.27 -41.03 -0.39
C ASP A 158 11.12 -40.90 -1.42
N PRO A 159 11.22 -40.00 -2.43
CA PRO A 159 10.22 -39.88 -3.48
C PRO A 159 9.80 -41.22 -4.12
N TRP A 160 10.68 -42.21 -4.19
CA TRP A 160 10.35 -43.54 -4.72
C TRP A 160 9.40 -44.35 -3.83
N ASN A 161 9.42 -44.14 -2.52
CA ASN A 161 8.54 -44.82 -1.58
C ASN A 161 7.18 -44.12 -1.46
N LEU A 162 7.14 -42.82 -1.71
CA LEU A 162 5.94 -41.99 -1.74
C LEU A 162 5.19 -42.03 -3.09
N ALA A 163 5.81 -42.61 -4.12
CA ALA A 163 5.22 -42.70 -5.45
C ALA A 163 3.99 -43.62 -5.48
N THR A 164 2.98 -43.23 -6.26
CA THR A 164 1.75 -44.00 -6.44
C THR A 164 2.05 -45.39 -7.00
N LYS A 165 1.53 -46.43 -6.34
CA LYS A 165 1.64 -47.82 -6.77
C LYS A 165 0.31 -48.30 -7.34
N TYR A 166 0.34 -48.85 -8.55
CA TYR A 166 -0.82 -49.43 -9.23
C TYR A 166 -0.71 -50.94 -9.21
N ASN A 167 -1.67 -51.60 -8.56
CA ASN A 167 -1.74 -53.05 -8.57
C ASN A 167 -2.51 -53.52 -9.80
N SER A 168 -2.00 -54.53 -10.50
CA SER A 168 -2.74 -55.16 -11.59
C SER A 168 -3.91 -55.98 -11.05
N ILE A 169 -5.09 -55.82 -11.65
CA ILE A 169 -6.30 -56.59 -11.33
C ILE A 169 -6.47 -57.63 -12.43
N ASN A 170 -6.50 -58.92 -12.06
CA ASN A 170 -6.76 -59.99 -13.01
C ASN A 170 -8.22 -59.96 -13.49
N SER A 171 -8.54 -60.61 -14.61
CA SER A 171 -9.90 -60.70 -15.16
C SER A 171 -10.95 -61.27 -14.18
N ASN A 172 -10.50 -62.01 -13.15
CA ASN A 172 -11.35 -62.57 -12.09
C ASN A 172 -11.55 -61.62 -10.89
N GLY A 173 -11.13 -60.36 -10.97
CA GLY A 173 -11.26 -59.35 -9.90
C GLY A 173 -10.26 -59.48 -8.75
N THR A 174 -9.39 -60.50 -8.76
CA THR A 174 -8.33 -60.68 -7.76
C THR A 174 -7.12 -59.79 -8.07
N ILE A 175 -6.58 -59.13 -7.05
CA ILE A 175 -5.36 -58.31 -7.14
C ILE A 175 -4.14 -59.24 -7.26
N ASN A 176 -3.29 -59.02 -8.27
CA ASN A 176 -2.04 -59.75 -8.41
C ASN A 176 -0.92 -59.02 -7.64
N PRO A 177 -0.42 -59.55 -6.50
CA PRO A 177 0.56 -58.85 -5.67
C PRO A 177 1.94 -58.72 -6.33
N ASN A 178 2.23 -59.50 -7.36
CA ASN A 178 3.54 -59.50 -8.03
C ASN A 178 3.65 -58.47 -9.16
N LEU A 179 2.53 -57.88 -9.61
CA LEU A 179 2.47 -56.90 -10.70
C LEU A 179 2.04 -55.55 -10.15
N THR A 180 3.02 -54.83 -9.58
CA THR A 180 2.84 -53.44 -9.13
C THR A 180 3.61 -52.50 -10.04
N LEU A 181 2.90 -51.63 -10.76
CA LEU A 181 3.52 -50.55 -11.53
C LEU A 181 3.72 -49.35 -10.59
N ILE A 182 4.95 -48.85 -10.48
CA ILE A 182 5.27 -47.66 -9.67
C ILE A 182 5.35 -46.47 -10.62
N GLN A 183 4.60 -45.41 -10.32
CA GLN A 183 4.74 -44.15 -11.04
C GLN A 183 6.14 -43.57 -10.82
N GLN A 184 6.82 -43.11 -11.87
CA GLN A 184 8.10 -42.43 -11.68
C GLN A 184 7.89 -41.15 -10.84
N PRO A 185 8.63 -40.97 -9.73
CA PRO A 185 8.49 -39.79 -8.90
C PRO A 185 8.93 -38.54 -9.66
N ASN A 186 8.26 -37.43 -9.37
CA ASN A 186 8.61 -36.11 -9.90
C ASN A 186 8.90 -35.14 -8.74
N SER A 187 9.24 -33.89 -9.07
CA SER A 187 9.54 -32.84 -8.08
C SER A 187 8.39 -32.56 -7.11
N ASN A 188 7.16 -32.91 -7.46
CA ASN A 188 5.97 -32.67 -6.65
C ASN A 188 5.60 -33.87 -5.77
N THR A 189 6.19 -35.05 -6.01
CA THR A 189 5.95 -36.26 -5.19
C THR A 189 6.38 -36.04 -3.73
N ASN A 190 7.48 -35.33 -3.51
CA ASN A 190 7.85 -34.82 -2.19
C ASN A 190 8.31 -33.35 -2.30
N MET A 191 7.37 -32.42 -2.08
CA MET A 191 7.66 -30.98 -2.07
C MET A 191 8.55 -30.54 -0.90
N PHE A 192 8.70 -31.37 0.14
CA PHE A 192 9.57 -31.12 1.29
C PHE A 192 11.03 -31.50 1.06
N SER A 193 11.37 -31.99 -0.13
CA SER A 193 12.75 -32.27 -0.54
C SER A 193 13.60 -31.00 -0.67
N TRP A 194 12.98 -29.88 -1.06
CA TRP A 194 13.64 -28.58 -1.21
C TRP A 194 12.90 -27.49 -0.42
N PHE A 195 13.65 -26.60 0.23
CA PHE A 195 13.08 -25.67 1.19
C PHE A 195 12.09 -24.66 0.55
N PRO A 196 12.37 -24.03 -0.60
CA PRO A 196 11.39 -23.17 -1.29
C PRO A 196 10.10 -23.87 -1.72
N THR A 197 10.16 -25.15 -2.15
CA THR A 197 8.95 -25.93 -2.46
C THR A 197 8.19 -26.31 -1.19
N SER A 198 8.87 -26.43 -0.06
CA SER A 198 8.22 -26.62 1.25
C SER A 198 7.42 -25.39 1.67
N ILE A 199 7.96 -24.19 1.45
CA ILE A 199 7.24 -22.93 1.69
C ILE A 199 5.96 -22.91 0.83
N LEU A 200 6.06 -23.30 -0.44
CA LEU A 200 4.91 -23.38 -1.34
C LEU A 200 3.87 -24.41 -0.87
N ALA A 201 4.30 -25.61 -0.46
CA ALA A 201 3.41 -26.63 0.08
C ALA A 201 2.67 -26.15 1.34
N MET A 202 3.36 -25.47 2.25
CA MET A 202 2.74 -24.89 3.45
C MET A 202 1.77 -23.75 3.13
N TYR A 203 2.08 -22.93 2.12
CA TYR A 203 1.15 -21.92 1.62
C TYR A 203 -0.10 -22.54 0.97
N LEU A 204 0.04 -23.62 0.21
CA LEU A 204 -1.11 -24.33 -0.38
C LEU A 204 -1.97 -24.98 0.71
N LEU A 205 -1.34 -25.55 1.75
CA LEU A 205 -2.02 -26.06 2.93
C LEU A 205 -2.80 -24.97 3.67
N LEU A 206 -2.25 -23.75 3.77
CA LEU A 206 -2.94 -22.60 4.33
C LEU A 206 -4.24 -22.25 3.58
N THR A 207 -4.25 -22.44 2.26
CA THR A 207 -5.43 -22.24 1.40
C THR A 207 -6.40 -23.44 1.41
N GLY A 208 -6.05 -24.52 2.13
CA GLY A 208 -6.88 -25.71 2.28
C GLY A 208 -6.50 -26.88 1.35
N ASP A 209 -5.46 -26.75 0.53
CA ASP A 209 -4.97 -27.84 -0.32
C ASP A 209 -3.96 -28.70 0.45
N SER A 210 -4.41 -29.85 0.94
CA SER A 210 -3.58 -30.84 1.63
C SER A 210 -3.05 -31.94 0.72
N GLY A 211 -3.19 -31.82 -0.61
CA GLY A 211 -2.80 -32.86 -1.55
C GLY A 211 -1.33 -33.26 -1.47
N TYR A 212 -0.46 -32.34 -1.04
CA TYR A 212 0.96 -32.61 -0.88
C TYR A 212 1.31 -33.43 0.35
N LEU A 213 0.37 -33.61 1.29
CA LEU A 213 0.56 -34.45 2.48
C LEU A 213 -0.12 -35.82 2.35
N SER A 214 -0.85 -36.09 1.26
CA SER A 214 -1.59 -37.34 1.09
C SER A 214 -0.70 -38.57 0.89
N SER A 215 0.58 -38.37 0.59
CA SER A 215 1.56 -39.45 0.43
C SER A 215 1.88 -40.16 1.75
N TRP A 216 1.60 -39.53 2.90
CA TRP A 216 1.87 -40.10 4.23
C TRP A 216 0.59 -40.60 4.90
N THR A 217 0.66 -41.80 5.46
CA THR A 217 -0.41 -42.35 6.29
C THR A 217 -0.39 -41.67 7.67
N TYR A 218 -1.50 -41.03 8.06
CA TYR A 218 -1.61 -40.34 9.36
C TYR A 218 -1.33 -41.22 10.59
N ARG A 219 -1.53 -42.53 10.44
CA ARG A 219 -1.28 -43.54 11.48
C ARG A 219 0.20 -43.84 11.68
N GLU A 220 0.97 -43.85 10.60
CA GLU A 220 2.38 -44.25 10.59
C GLU A 220 3.27 -43.06 11.01
N ALA A 221 2.84 -41.84 10.72
CA ALA A 221 3.52 -40.60 11.10
C ALA A 221 2.72 -39.77 12.14
N PRO A 222 2.65 -40.20 13.42
CA PRO A 222 1.83 -39.52 14.43
C PRO A 222 2.29 -38.08 14.71
N ILE A 223 3.59 -37.82 14.69
CA ILE A 223 4.17 -36.48 14.93
C ILE A 223 3.77 -35.52 13.81
N MET A 224 3.81 -35.97 12.54
CA MET A 224 3.36 -35.17 11.40
C MET A 224 1.87 -34.85 11.52
N THR A 225 1.04 -35.83 11.90
CA THR A 225 -0.39 -35.63 12.10
C THR A 225 -0.68 -34.60 13.19
N ILE A 226 0.05 -34.64 14.31
CA ILE A 226 -0.06 -33.63 15.38
C ILE A 226 0.33 -32.25 14.84
N LEU A 227 1.43 -32.15 14.09
CA LEU A 227 1.88 -30.89 13.49
C LEU A 227 0.84 -30.32 12.51
N LEU A 228 0.17 -31.18 11.74
CA LEU A 228 -0.92 -30.82 10.83
C LEU A 228 -2.15 -30.29 11.58
N VAL A 229 -2.58 -30.97 12.65
CA VAL A 229 -3.70 -30.52 13.49
C VAL A 229 -3.38 -29.16 14.13
N LEU A 230 -2.16 -28.99 14.66
CA LEU A 230 -1.73 -27.72 15.21
C LEU A 230 -1.72 -26.62 14.15
N PHE A 231 -1.12 -26.87 12.98
CA PHE A 231 -1.04 -25.91 11.89
C PHE A 231 -2.44 -25.46 11.44
N THR A 232 -3.33 -26.40 11.16
CA THR A 232 -4.70 -26.10 10.69
C THR A 232 -5.53 -25.39 11.76
N SER A 233 -5.38 -25.75 13.04
CA SER A 233 -6.03 -25.04 14.15
C SER A 233 -5.54 -23.60 14.25
N PHE A 234 -4.23 -23.36 14.25
CA PHE A 234 -3.68 -22.00 14.34
C PHE A 234 -4.00 -21.16 13.10
N THR A 235 -3.91 -21.74 11.92
CA THR A 235 -4.04 -20.98 10.67
C THR A 235 -5.47 -20.89 10.18
N THR A 236 -6.11 -22.01 9.86
CA THR A 236 -7.47 -22.06 9.30
C THR A 236 -8.51 -21.61 10.32
N ILE A 237 -8.47 -22.14 11.55
CA ILE A 237 -9.50 -21.85 12.55
C ILE A 237 -9.25 -20.48 13.21
N TYR A 238 -8.02 -20.17 13.61
CA TYR A 238 -7.76 -18.93 14.33
C TYR A 238 -7.37 -17.78 13.39
N LEU A 239 -6.24 -17.86 12.67
CA LEU A 239 -5.70 -16.72 11.94
C LEU A 239 -6.55 -16.28 10.74
N MET A 240 -7.08 -17.20 9.93
CA MET A 240 -7.92 -16.83 8.78
C MET A 240 -9.25 -16.23 9.23
N ASN A 241 -9.85 -16.76 10.28
CA ASN A 241 -11.06 -16.19 10.86
C ASN A 241 -10.78 -14.84 11.54
N LEU A 242 -9.62 -14.68 12.21
CA LEU A 242 -9.16 -13.40 12.76
C LEU A 242 -8.90 -12.39 11.64
N PHE A 243 -8.33 -12.81 10.52
CA PHE A 243 -8.09 -11.97 9.35
C PHE A 243 -9.40 -11.45 8.77
N ILE A 244 -10.38 -12.35 8.58
CA ILE A 244 -11.72 -12.00 8.10
C ILE A 244 -12.42 -11.07 9.10
N GLY A 245 -12.37 -11.39 10.40
CA GLY A 245 -12.95 -10.55 11.45
C GLY A 245 -12.33 -9.17 11.54
N SER A 246 -11.01 -9.07 11.42
CA SER A 246 -10.27 -7.81 11.36
C SER A 246 -10.62 -7.01 10.12
N PHE A 247 -10.73 -7.67 8.95
CA PHE A 247 -11.17 -7.04 7.71
C PHE A 247 -12.57 -6.44 7.85
N ILE A 248 -13.52 -7.19 8.41
CA ILE A 248 -14.89 -6.74 8.63
C ILE A 248 -14.92 -5.59 9.64
N GLY A 249 -14.24 -5.72 10.78
CA GLY A 249 -14.17 -4.67 11.80
C GLY A 249 -13.62 -3.36 11.25
N VAL A 250 -12.54 -3.43 10.48
CA VAL A 250 -11.94 -2.26 9.80
C VAL A 250 -12.87 -1.67 8.76
N ALA A 251 -13.53 -2.51 7.95
CA ALA A 251 -14.47 -2.04 6.94
C ALA A 251 -15.65 -1.29 7.59
N ILE A 252 -16.18 -1.77 8.72
CA ILE A 252 -17.28 -1.13 9.45
C ILE A 252 -16.82 0.21 10.05
N GLU A 253 -15.64 0.26 10.67
CA GLU A 253 -15.08 1.48 11.27
C GLU A 253 -14.81 2.57 10.22
N ASP A 254 -14.34 2.21 9.03
CA ASP A 254 -14.09 3.16 7.93
C ASP A 254 -15.35 3.55 7.14
N TYR A 255 -16.32 2.64 6.94
CA TYR A 255 -17.59 2.97 6.27
C TYR A 255 -18.41 3.99 7.06
N GLY A 256 -18.28 4.01 8.39
CA GLY A 256 -18.86 5.04 9.25
C GLY A 256 -18.30 6.45 9.01
N LYS A 257 -17.17 6.58 8.31
CA LYS A 257 -16.49 7.85 8.00
C LYS A 257 -16.57 8.19 6.51
N ASN A 258 -17.78 8.35 5.98
CA ASN A 258 -18.05 8.86 4.61
C ASN A 258 -17.26 10.16 4.29
N GLU A 259 -16.89 10.90 5.32
CA GLU A 259 -16.10 12.13 5.32
C GLU A 259 -14.61 11.90 5.00
N ALA A 260 -14.02 10.78 5.41
CA ALA A 260 -12.62 10.42 5.11
C ALA A 260 -12.42 10.12 3.61
N PHE A 261 -13.43 9.54 2.96
CA PHE A 261 -13.44 9.36 1.50
C PHE A 261 -13.50 10.70 0.76
N LEU A 262 -14.38 11.61 1.18
CA LEU A 262 -14.47 12.97 0.61
C LEU A 262 -13.16 13.74 0.83
N LEU A 263 -12.50 13.56 1.97
CA LEU A 263 -11.19 14.15 2.28
C LEU A 263 -10.06 13.57 1.41
N GLN A 264 -10.01 12.26 1.19
CA GLN A 264 -9.03 11.66 0.27
C GLN A 264 -9.25 12.11 -1.17
N LYS A 265 -10.51 12.21 -1.61
CA LYS A 265 -10.88 12.77 -2.92
C LYS A 265 -10.43 14.22 -3.04
N ALA A 266 -10.68 15.04 -2.02
CA ALA A 266 -10.24 16.43 -1.96
C ALA A 266 -8.71 16.55 -1.98
N LYS A 267 -7.98 15.80 -1.13
CA LYS A 267 -6.51 15.79 -1.08
C LYS A 267 -5.89 15.37 -2.42
N LYS A 268 -6.41 14.32 -3.06
CA LYS A 268 -5.90 13.86 -4.36
C LYS A 268 -6.19 14.86 -5.47
N LYS A 269 -7.35 15.51 -5.45
CA LYS A 269 -7.73 16.56 -6.40
C LYS A 269 -6.86 17.81 -6.21
N ILE A 270 -6.65 18.25 -4.97
CA ILE A 270 -5.76 19.36 -4.61
C ILE A 270 -4.30 19.06 -4.98
N LYS A 271 -3.79 17.84 -4.70
CA LYS A 271 -2.43 17.41 -5.06
C LYS A 271 -2.21 17.39 -6.57
N ASN A 272 -3.20 16.96 -7.36
CA ASN A 272 -3.17 17.04 -8.82
C ASN A 272 -3.25 18.49 -9.33
N ILE A 273 -4.03 19.37 -8.67
CA ILE A 273 -4.17 20.78 -9.05
C ILE A 273 -2.89 21.57 -8.76
N PHE A 274 -2.23 21.33 -7.62
CA PHE A 274 -0.95 21.95 -7.28
C PHE A 274 0.16 21.59 -8.29
N GLN A 275 -0.03 20.51 -9.05
CA GLN A 275 0.89 20.05 -10.10
C GLN A 275 0.70 20.77 -11.44
N ILE A 276 -0.41 21.51 -11.62
CA ILE A 276 -0.81 22.08 -12.93
C ILE A 276 -0.69 23.61 -12.96
N GLY A 277 -0.37 24.27 -11.84
CA GLY A 277 -0.46 25.72 -11.74
C GLY A 277 -1.93 26.14 -11.67
N CYS A 278 -2.22 27.08 -10.76
CA CYS A 278 -3.54 27.49 -10.31
C CYS A 278 -4.63 27.48 -11.40
N ASN A 279 -5.75 26.79 -11.13
CA ASN A 279 -7.02 27.05 -11.81
C ASN A 279 -8.17 26.92 -10.80
N TYR A 280 -9.07 27.91 -10.84
CA TYR A 280 -10.29 27.99 -10.06
C TYR A 280 -11.16 26.75 -10.30
N TYR A 281 -11.72 26.19 -9.22
CA TYR A 281 -12.61 25.03 -9.30
C TYR A 281 -13.98 25.43 -8.78
N ASP A 282 -15.01 25.17 -9.57
CA ASP A 282 -16.40 25.27 -9.13
C ASP A 282 -16.71 24.06 -8.24
N ILE A 283 -16.76 24.31 -6.93
CA ILE A 283 -17.23 23.35 -5.94
C ILE A 283 -18.65 23.76 -5.56
N PRO A 284 -19.62 22.82 -5.50
CA PRO A 284 -20.96 23.13 -5.04
C PRO A 284 -20.92 23.76 -3.64
N ALA A 285 -21.63 24.87 -3.46
CA ALA A 285 -21.61 25.65 -2.21
C ALA A 285 -21.93 24.80 -0.98
N ASP A 286 -22.78 23.78 -1.12
CA ASP A 286 -23.18 22.88 -0.04
C ASP A 286 -22.04 21.95 0.42
N GLU A 287 -21.21 21.45 -0.49
CA GLU A 287 -20.05 20.63 -0.14
C GLU A 287 -19.00 21.49 0.61
N VAL A 288 -18.80 22.74 0.18
CA VAL A 288 -17.88 23.66 0.87
C VAL A 288 -18.41 24.01 2.26
N ARG A 289 -19.72 24.24 2.40
CA ARG A 289 -20.36 24.54 3.69
C ARG A 289 -20.21 23.39 4.68
N ARG A 290 -20.42 22.14 4.24
CA ARG A 290 -20.22 20.95 5.09
C ARG A 290 -18.77 20.80 5.53
N LEU A 291 -17.82 21.01 4.62
CA LEU A 291 -16.40 20.89 4.94
C LEU A 291 -15.93 21.95 5.95
N ILE A 292 -16.37 23.20 5.80
CA ILE A 292 -16.04 24.28 6.73
C ILE A 292 -16.60 23.97 8.13
N ASN A 293 -17.85 23.52 8.22
CA ASN A 293 -18.45 23.13 9.50
C ASN A 293 -17.71 21.97 10.18
N ALA A 294 -17.22 20.99 9.41
CA ALA A 294 -16.45 19.86 9.95
C ALA A 294 -15.06 20.27 10.45
N ILE A 295 -14.44 21.26 9.79
CA ILE A 295 -13.18 21.89 10.24
C ILE A 295 -13.42 22.65 11.55
N ASP A 296 -14.46 23.48 11.60
CA ASP A 296 -14.76 24.31 12.77
C ASP A 296 -15.15 23.49 14.01
N ASN A 297 -15.74 22.30 13.82
CA ASN A 297 -16.14 21.40 14.90
C ASN A 297 -15.06 20.38 15.32
N ASN A 298 -13.81 20.51 14.86
CA ASN A 298 -12.70 19.57 15.13
C ASN A 298 -13.01 18.09 14.81
N GLN A 299 -13.98 17.82 13.93
CA GLN A 299 -14.33 16.46 13.49
C GLN A 299 -13.37 15.92 12.42
N THR A 300 -12.24 16.62 12.18
CA THR A 300 -11.32 16.36 11.08
C THR A 300 -9.90 16.15 11.58
N GLU A 301 -9.21 15.13 11.07
CA GLU A 301 -7.81 14.79 11.41
C GLU A 301 -6.77 15.74 10.76
N PHE A 302 -7.04 17.05 10.70
CA PHE A 302 -6.01 18.00 10.29
C PHE A 302 -4.94 18.08 11.38
N SER A 303 -3.83 17.37 11.19
CA SER A 303 -2.61 17.62 11.96
C SER A 303 -2.22 19.08 11.78
N SER A 304 -2.08 19.78 12.90
CA SER A 304 -1.80 21.22 12.99
C SER A 304 -0.65 21.65 12.05
N PRO A 305 -0.76 22.81 11.35
CA PRO A 305 -1.85 23.79 11.45
C PRO A 305 -3.04 23.48 10.52
N SER A 306 -4.24 23.81 11.03
CA SER A 306 -5.50 23.71 10.30
C SER A 306 -5.50 24.58 9.03
N PRO A 307 -6.31 24.22 8.01
CA PRO A 307 -6.39 24.99 6.77
C PRO A 307 -6.88 26.42 7.03
N ILE A 308 -6.21 27.43 6.44
CA ILE A 308 -6.64 28.83 6.55
C ILE A 308 -7.87 29.06 5.66
N ILE A 309 -9.03 29.32 6.28
CA ILE A 309 -10.29 29.65 5.59
C ILE A 309 -10.43 31.18 5.54
N SER A 310 -10.60 31.73 4.34
CA SER A 310 -10.71 33.18 4.17
C SER A 310 -12.05 33.74 4.69
N LYS A 311 -12.02 34.92 5.31
CA LYS A 311 -13.22 35.63 5.79
C LYS A 311 -14.25 35.88 4.67
N LYS A 312 -13.76 36.14 3.45
CA LYS A 312 -14.60 36.36 2.26
C LYS A 312 -15.39 35.10 1.87
N LEU A 313 -14.82 33.91 2.02
CA LEU A 313 -15.50 32.65 1.73
C LEU A 313 -16.59 32.34 2.77
N ARG A 314 -16.33 32.61 4.05
CA ARG A 314 -17.33 32.46 5.13
C ARG A 314 -18.54 33.37 4.93
N TYR A 315 -18.29 34.61 4.53
CA TYR A 315 -19.35 35.56 4.18
C TYR A 315 -20.22 35.06 3.02
N LEU A 316 -19.61 34.60 1.93
CA LEU A 316 -20.34 34.09 0.76
C LEU A 316 -21.18 32.84 1.07
N LEU A 317 -20.73 32.01 2.01
CA LEU A 317 -21.42 30.79 2.42
C LEU A 317 -22.35 30.95 3.62
N LYS A 318 -22.45 32.15 4.20
CA LYS A 318 -23.23 32.46 5.42
C LYS A 318 -22.87 31.57 6.62
N ILE A 319 -21.57 31.34 6.84
CA ILE A 319 -21.06 30.52 7.96
C ILE A 319 -20.45 31.46 9.00
N SER A 320 -20.84 31.35 10.27
CA SER A 320 -20.26 32.11 11.37
C SER A 320 -18.83 31.66 11.69
N GLU A 321 -18.00 32.57 12.19
CA GLU A 321 -16.68 32.18 12.73
C GLU A 321 -16.84 31.33 14.00
N PRO A 322 -15.96 30.34 14.24
CA PRO A 322 -16.05 29.48 15.41
C PRO A 322 -15.89 30.30 16.70
N ILE A 323 -16.88 30.19 17.59
CA ILE A 323 -17.03 30.99 18.82
C ILE A 323 -15.79 30.84 19.73
N GLY A 324 -15.24 29.62 19.85
CA GLY A 324 -14.05 29.36 20.66
C GLY A 324 -12.81 30.16 20.24
N SER A 325 -12.63 30.40 18.93
CA SER A 325 -11.47 31.16 18.44
C SER A 325 -11.55 32.66 18.77
N ILE A 326 -12.76 33.22 18.91
CA ILE A 326 -12.97 34.64 19.18
C ILE A 326 -12.73 34.95 20.64
N ASP A 327 -13.20 34.09 21.54
CA ASP A 327 -13.03 34.30 22.98
C ASP A 327 -11.59 34.03 23.41
N GLU A 328 -10.92 33.00 22.86
CA GLU A 328 -9.48 32.78 23.04
C GLU A 328 -8.64 33.96 22.50
N LEU A 329 -8.99 34.52 21.33
CA LEU A 329 -8.32 35.71 20.79
C LEU A 329 -8.53 36.96 21.65
N LYS A 330 -9.72 37.13 22.25
CA LYS A 330 -9.97 38.24 23.18
C LYS A 330 -9.16 38.07 24.45
N GLN A 331 -9.12 36.85 25.01
CA GLN A 331 -8.37 36.54 26.22
C GLN A 331 -6.86 36.78 25.99
N LEU A 332 -6.32 36.25 24.89
CA LEU A 332 -4.92 36.45 24.50
C LEU A 332 -4.59 37.93 24.31
N LYS A 333 -5.50 38.70 23.70
CA LYS A 333 -5.29 40.14 23.48
C LYS A 333 -5.29 40.93 24.79
N GLU A 334 -6.11 40.54 25.76
CA GLU A 334 -6.16 41.18 27.08
C GLU A 334 -4.91 40.81 27.91
N GLU A 335 -4.43 39.56 27.83
CA GLU A 335 -3.16 39.14 28.44
C GLU A 335 -1.96 39.91 27.85
N PHE A 336 -1.89 40.06 26.53
CA PHE A 336 -0.85 40.86 25.87
C PHE A 336 -0.86 42.33 26.30
N LYS A 337 -2.05 42.88 26.56
CA LYS A 337 -2.22 44.26 27.02
C LYS A 337 -1.73 44.42 28.46
N GLN A 338 -2.05 43.47 29.34
CA GLN A 338 -1.55 43.45 30.73
C GLN A 338 -0.03 43.32 30.77
N LEU A 339 0.54 42.39 30.00
CA LEU A 339 1.98 42.18 29.92
C LEU A 339 2.72 43.43 29.45
N LYS A 340 2.15 44.16 28.47
CA LYS A 340 2.73 45.40 27.97
C LYS A 340 2.79 46.49 29.04
N GLU A 341 1.76 46.60 29.89
CA GLU A 341 1.78 47.60 30.97
C GLU A 341 2.65 47.19 32.15
N GLU A 342 2.78 45.89 32.44
CA GLU A 342 3.77 45.42 33.42
C GLU A 342 5.20 45.74 32.98
N LEU A 343 5.53 45.54 31.70
CA LEU A 343 6.86 45.87 31.15
C LEU A 343 7.13 47.38 31.23
N LYS A 344 6.13 48.21 30.94
CA LYS A 344 6.23 49.67 31.03
C LYS A 344 6.47 50.13 32.48
N GLN A 345 5.76 49.52 33.43
CA GLN A 345 5.94 49.78 34.86
C GLN A 345 7.30 49.30 35.38
N ARG A 346 7.86 48.22 34.84
CA ARG A 346 9.22 47.78 35.17
C ARG A 346 10.28 48.75 34.66
N GLN A 347 10.16 49.21 33.41
CA GLN A 347 11.08 50.20 32.85
C GLN A 347 11.11 51.49 33.68
N ILE A 348 9.94 52.02 34.07
CA ILE A 348 9.87 53.22 34.91
C ILE A 348 10.54 53.00 36.27
N ARG A 349 10.40 51.80 36.86
CA ARG A 349 11.01 51.44 38.15
C ARG A 349 12.53 51.28 38.07
N ASP A 350 13.02 50.78 36.94
CA ASP A 350 14.45 50.60 36.70
C ASP A 350 15.10 51.96 36.42
N GLU A 351 14.44 52.85 35.68
CA GLU A 351 14.86 54.24 35.47
C GLU A 351 14.90 55.03 36.78
N SER A 352 13.88 54.91 37.64
CA SER A 352 13.87 55.59 38.94
C SER A 352 14.99 55.12 39.86
N LYS A 353 15.29 53.81 39.87
CA LYS A 353 16.40 53.24 40.65
C LYS A 353 17.78 53.67 40.14
N GLN A 354 17.95 53.79 38.82
CA GLN A 354 19.19 54.32 38.25
C GLN A 354 19.40 55.79 38.61
N GLN A 355 18.31 56.56 38.69
CA GLN A 355 18.36 57.97 39.07
C GLN A 355 18.69 58.14 40.57
N GLU A 356 18.05 57.35 41.45
CA GLU A 356 18.38 57.31 42.89
C GLU A 356 19.85 56.93 43.14
N ASN A 357 20.33 55.84 42.52
CA ASN A 357 21.73 55.43 42.66
C ASN A 357 22.71 56.48 42.08
N GLY A 358 22.32 57.20 41.03
CA GLY A 358 23.12 58.28 40.45
C GLY A 358 23.21 59.50 41.35
N ASP A 359 22.15 59.83 42.08
CA ASP A 359 22.12 60.95 43.02
C ASP A 359 22.85 60.62 44.33
N GLU A 360 22.76 59.37 44.81
CA GLU A 360 23.52 58.88 45.96
C GLU A 360 25.04 58.85 45.66
N PHE A 361 25.44 58.45 44.45
CA PHE A 361 26.84 58.50 44.01
C PHE A 361 27.38 59.94 43.91
N ARG A 362 26.55 60.90 43.46
CA ARG A 362 26.91 62.34 43.45
C ARG A 362 27.08 62.89 44.87
N GLN A 363 26.23 62.49 45.82
CA GLN A 363 26.38 62.89 47.21
C GLN A 363 27.68 62.33 47.83
N GLN A 364 28.02 61.06 47.56
CA GLN A 364 29.29 60.48 48.03
C GLN A 364 30.52 61.21 47.47
N ILE A 365 30.53 61.57 46.18
CA ILE A 365 31.65 62.33 45.58
C ILE A 365 31.78 63.73 46.21
N SER A 366 30.66 64.41 46.51
CA SER A 366 30.70 65.73 47.15
C SER A 366 31.22 65.71 48.60
N GLY A 367 31.10 64.58 49.29
CA GLY A 367 31.66 64.38 50.63
C GLY A 367 33.16 64.09 50.67
N PHE A 368 33.77 63.70 49.55
CA PHE A 368 35.22 63.45 49.44
C PHE A 368 36.03 64.67 49.00
N SER A 369 35.38 65.80 48.64
CA SER A 369 36.06 67.04 48.21
C SER A 369 36.09 68.16 49.27
N GLN A 370 35.77 67.84 50.52
CA GLN A 370 36.03 68.67 51.72
C GLN A 370 37.07 67.95 52.57
#